data_AF-A0A951SP59-F1
#
_entry.id   AF-A0A951SP59-F1
#
_cell.length_a   1.000
_cell.length_b   1.000
_cell.length_c   1.000
_cell.angle_alpha   90.00
_cell.angle_beta   90.00
_cell.angle_gamma   90.00
#
_symmetry.space_group_name_H-M   'P 1'
#
loop_
_entity.id
_entity.type
_entity.pdbx_description
1 polymer ?
#
loop_
_entity_poly.entity_id
_entity_poly.type
_entity_poly.pdbx_seq_one_letter_code
_entity_poly.pdbx_strand_id
1 'polypeptide(L)'
;MSNVIDYRDHGSYFVDSVSVYNFLQYSERKWNFLNPSIMFQNRMRHSEYAKIINKYNYKILLGNTSLPTESEKEHLSKMKLDEYFTTNFSMDDIAIQGCIFVLSK
;
A
#
# COMPACT_ATOMS: atom_id res chain seq x y z
N MET A 1 10.36 17.07 -8.04
CA MET A 1 10.59 15.60 -8.14
C MET A 1 9.25 14.93 -8.32
N SER A 2 9.11 13.98 -9.25
CA SER A 2 7.88 13.20 -9.43
C SER A 2 8.17 11.74 -9.08
N ASN A 3 7.28 11.10 -8.31
CA ASN A 3 7.42 9.72 -7.88
C ASN A 3 6.10 8.98 -8.06
N VAL A 4 6.17 7.74 -8.56
CA VAL A 4 5.04 6.82 -8.60
C VAL A 4 5.31 5.75 -7.57
N ILE A 5 4.36 5.52 -6.67
CA ILE A 5 4.47 4.48 -5.64
C ILE A 5 3.29 3.53 -5.81
N ASP A 6 3.60 2.26 -5.98
CA ASP A 6 2.64 1.17 -6.08
C ASP A 6 2.48 0.51 -4.71
N TYR A 7 1.24 0.36 -4.26
CA TYR A 7 0.90 -0.24 -2.96
C TYR A 7 0.27 -1.63 -3.12
N ARG A 8 0.16 -2.15 -4.34
CA ARG A 8 -0.45 -3.45 -4.63
C ARG A 8 0.51 -4.60 -4.39
N ASP A 9 -0.05 -5.77 -4.09
CA ASP A 9 0.67 -7.04 -4.07
C ASP A 9 1.30 -7.31 -5.43
N HIS A 10 2.62 -7.47 -5.49
CA HIS A 10 3.32 -7.74 -6.75
C HIS A 10 2.82 -9.03 -7.41
N GLY A 11 2.37 -10.01 -6.62
CA GLY A 11 1.81 -11.27 -7.13
C GLY A 11 0.52 -11.08 -7.92
N SER A 12 -0.27 -10.04 -7.61
CA SER A 12 -1.54 -9.75 -8.27
C SER A 12 -1.41 -9.37 -9.75
N TYR A 13 -0.22 -8.93 -10.19
CA TYR A 13 0.05 -8.63 -11.60
C TYR A 13 0.24 -9.89 -12.45
N PHE A 14 0.58 -11.01 -11.82
CA PHE A 14 0.96 -12.24 -12.52
C PHE A 14 -0.04 -13.38 -12.28
N VAL A 15 -0.81 -13.31 -11.21
CA VAL A 15 -1.73 -14.38 -10.79
C VAL A 15 -3.09 -13.79 -10.45
N ASP A 16 -4.08 -14.04 -11.30
CA ASP A 16 -5.45 -13.48 -11.17
C ASP A 16 -6.15 -13.85 -9.86
N SER A 17 -5.77 -14.97 -9.24
CA SER A 17 -6.33 -15.39 -7.95
C SER A 17 -5.72 -14.66 -6.75
N VAL A 18 -4.67 -13.85 -6.95
CA VAL A 18 -4.01 -13.08 -5.89
C VAL A 18 -4.60 -11.69 -5.85
N SER A 19 -5.25 -11.36 -4.72
CA SER A 19 -5.74 -10.02 -4.45
C SER A 19 -4.60 -9.00 -4.40
N VAL A 20 -4.85 -7.78 -4.87
CA VAL A 20 -3.93 -6.64 -4.73
C VAL A 20 -3.59 -6.29 -3.27
N TYR A 21 -4.36 -6.82 -2.32
CA TYR A 21 -4.20 -6.63 -0.88
C TYR A 21 -3.63 -7.86 -0.15
N ASN A 22 -3.22 -8.90 -0.89
CA ASN A 22 -2.96 -10.22 -0.33
C ASN A 22 -1.90 -10.19 0.81
N PHE A 23 -0.81 -9.44 0.64
CA PHE A 23 0.26 -9.30 1.64
C PHE A 23 -0.20 -8.73 3.00
N LEU A 24 -1.35 -8.04 3.05
CA LEU A 24 -1.87 -7.42 4.28
C LEU A 24 -2.42 -8.45 5.28
N GLN A 25 -2.64 -9.69 4.85
CA GLN A 25 -3.14 -10.78 5.71
C GLN A 25 -2.06 -11.41 6.58
N TYR A 26 -0.78 -11.09 6.32
CA TYR A 26 0.34 -11.78 6.94
C TYR A 26 0.99 -10.92 8.02
N SER A 27 1.29 -11.54 9.15
CA SER A 27 2.15 -10.94 10.17
C SER A 27 3.54 -10.66 9.61
N GLU A 28 4.28 -9.75 10.25
CA GLU A 28 5.64 -9.40 9.82
C GLU A 28 6.55 -10.63 9.69
N ARG A 29 6.52 -11.55 10.67
CA ARG A 29 7.31 -12.77 10.62
C ARG A 29 6.98 -13.65 9.42
N LYS A 30 5.69 -13.82 9.12
CA LYS A 30 5.25 -14.62 7.97
C LYS A 30 5.59 -13.92 6.66
N TRP A 31 5.40 -12.61 6.59
CA TRP A 31 5.74 -11.83 5.40
C TRP A 31 7.23 -11.85 5.11
N ASN A 32 8.10 -11.70 6.11
CA ASN A 32 9.56 -11.75 5.91
C ASN A 32 10.04 -13.10 5.34
N PHE A 33 9.32 -14.19 5.59
CA PHE A 33 9.59 -15.48 4.96
C PHE A 33 9.10 -15.53 3.49
N LEU A 34 7.95 -14.93 3.19
CA LEU A 34 7.34 -14.91 1.86
C LEU A 34 7.89 -13.81 0.94
N ASN A 35 8.57 -12.81 1.48
CA ASN A 35 9.05 -11.60 0.81
C ASN A 35 10.58 -11.64 0.62
N PRO A 36 11.08 -12.36 -0.40
CA PRO A 36 12.52 -12.51 -0.62
C PRO A 36 13.17 -11.18 -1.00
N SER A 37 14.46 -11.02 -0.67
CA SER A 37 15.22 -9.78 -0.93
C SER A 37 15.29 -9.39 -2.41
N ILE A 38 15.28 -10.36 -3.32
CA ILE A 38 15.35 -10.11 -4.78
C ILE A 38 14.06 -9.54 -5.36
N MET A 39 12.92 -9.71 -4.67
CA MET A 39 11.62 -9.13 -5.04
C MET A 39 10.98 -8.50 -3.81
N PHE A 40 11.77 -7.73 -3.07
CA PHE A 40 11.31 -7.10 -1.85
C PHE A 40 10.13 -6.18 -2.13
N GLN A 41 9.03 -6.44 -1.44
CA GLN A 41 7.87 -5.59 -1.43
C GLN A 41 7.71 -4.95 -0.05
N ASN A 42 7.75 -3.62 -0.03
CA ASN A 42 7.44 -2.83 1.15
C ASN A 42 5.93 -2.89 1.44
N ARG A 43 5.54 -2.69 2.70
CA ARG A 43 4.13 -2.73 3.13
C ARG A 43 3.64 -1.39 3.67
N MET A 44 4.36 -0.31 3.37
CA MET A 44 4.00 1.02 3.85
C MET A 44 2.69 1.47 3.21
N ARG A 45 1.88 2.19 3.97
CA ARG A 45 0.61 2.74 3.48
C ARG A 45 0.75 4.21 3.10
N HIS A 46 -0.24 4.72 2.36
CA HIS A 46 -0.21 6.06 1.77
C HIS A 46 0.07 7.14 2.83
N SER A 47 -0.62 7.07 3.97
CA SER A 47 -0.43 8.00 5.08
C SER A 47 1.01 8.04 5.62
N GLU A 48 1.73 6.92 5.58
CA GLU A 48 3.13 6.87 6.03
C GLU A 48 4.07 7.54 5.04
N TYR A 49 3.84 7.36 3.74
CA TYR A 49 4.59 8.11 2.72
C TYR A 49 4.37 9.61 2.87
N ALA A 50 3.13 10.06 3.05
CA ALA A 50 2.82 11.47 3.30
C ALA A 50 3.52 12.00 4.56
N LYS A 51 3.55 11.21 5.65
CA LYS A 51 4.29 11.55 6.88
C LYS A 51 5.79 11.69 6.62
N ILE A 52 6.41 10.77 5.88
CA ILE A 52 7.83 10.85 5.52
C ILE A 52 8.11 12.10 4.69
N ILE A 53 7.33 12.35 3.65
CA ILE A 53 7.52 13.50 2.77
C ILE A 53 7.47 14.82 3.57
N ASN A 54 6.47 14.97 4.43
CA ASN A 54 6.32 16.14 5.30
C ASN A 54 7.47 16.26 6.32
N LYS A 55 7.93 15.14 6.89
CA LYS A 55 9.05 15.10 7.85
C LYS A 55 10.34 15.66 7.25
N TYR A 56 10.55 15.51 5.94
CA TYR A 56 11.74 16.00 5.24
C TYR A 56 11.55 17.37 4.56
N ASN A 57 10.55 18.14 4.98
CA ASN A 57 10.25 19.49 4.50
C ASN A 57 10.01 19.59 2.98
N TYR A 58 9.52 18.52 2.35
CA TYR A 58 8.99 18.62 1.00
C TYR A 58 7.53 19.08 1.03
N LYS A 59 7.16 19.93 0.08
CA LYS A 59 5.76 20.27 -0.19
C LYS A 59 5.19 19.29 -1.22
N ILE A 60 4.05 18.71 -0.90
CA ILE A 60 3.27 17.90 -1.85
C ILE A 60 2.47 18.87 -2.73
N LEU A 61 2.90 19.02 -3.99
CA LEU A 61 2.18 19.81 -4.99
C LEU A 61 1.02 19.03 -5.61
N LEU A 62 1.18 17.71 -5.72
CA LEU A 62 0.15 16.78 -6.19
C LEU A 62 0.31 15.45 -5.44
N GLY A 63 -0.81 14.88 -5.00
CA GLY A 63 -0.93 13.51 -4.50
C GLY A 63 -2.10 12.84 -5.17
N ASN A 64 -1.90 12.35 -6.39
CA ASN A 64 -2.97 11.70 -7.16
C ASN A 64 -3.02 10.21 -6.78
N THR A 65 -3.99 9.84 -5.96
CA THR A 65 -4.14 8.46 -5.47
C THR A 65 -4.86 7.57 -6.49
N SER A 66 -4.36 6.35 -6.66
CA SER A 66 -5.12 5.29 -7.34
C SER A 66 -6.09 4.70 -6.33
N LEU A 67 -7.37 4.99 -6.52
CA LEU A 67 -8.44 4.45 -5.69
C LEU A 67 -8.88 3.08 -6.21
N PRO A 68 -9.37 2.20 -5.32
CA PRO A 68 -9.89 0.91 -5.73
C PRO A 68 -11.28 1.04 -6.34
N THR A 69 -11.62 0.08 -7.17
CA THR A 69 -12.98 -0.17 -7.63
C THR A 69 -13.89 -0.64 -6.49
N GLU A 70 -15.21 -0.55 -6.67
CA GLU A 70 -16.17 -0.98 -5.65
C GLU A 70 -16.07 -2.49 -5.35
N SER A 71 -15.81 -3.33 -6.35
CA SER A 71 -15.60 -4.76 -6.15
C SER A 71 -14.34 -5.06 -5.32
N GLU A 72 -13.27 -4.30 -5.53
CA GLU A 72 -12.04 -4.43 -4.73
C GLU A 72 -12.25 -3.95 -3.28
N LYS A 73 -13.04 -2.89 -3.07
CA LYS A 73 -13.42 -2.45 -1.72
C LYS A 73 -14.25 -3.51 -1.00
N GLU A 74 -15.24 -4.07 -1.70
CA GLU A 74 -16.07 -5.14 -1.15
C GLU A 74 -15.23 -6.38 -0.81
N HIS A 75 -14.31 -6.77 -1.69
CA HIS A 75 -13.39 -7.87 -1.44
C HIS A 75 -12.51 -7.58 -0.21
N LEU A 76 -11.87 -6.42 -0.16
CA LEU A 76 -11.03 -5.98 0.97
C LEU A 76 -11.80 -6.01 2.30
N SER A 77 -13.07 -5.59 2.30
CA SER A 77 -13.91 -5.60 3.52
C SER A 77 -14.15 -7.00 4.10
N LYS A 78 -14.03 -8.03 3.27
CA LYS A 78 -14.21 -9.45 3.64
C LYS A 78 -12.89 -10.15 3.98
N MET A 79 -11.75 -9.52 3.69
CA MET A 79 -10.44 -10.11 3.95
C MET A 79 -10.11 -10.06 5.45
N LYS A 80 -9.47 -11.13 5.94
CA LYS A 80 -8.89 -11.14 7.28
C LYS A 80 -7.50 -10.50 7.23
N LEU A 81 -7.44 -9.21 7.54
CA LEU A 81 -6.18 -8.48 7.62
C LEU A 81 -5.43 -8.82 8.92
N ASP A 82 -4.10 -8.70 8.88
CA ASP A 82 -3.28 -8.78 10.08
C ASP A 82 -3.58 -7.60 11.02
N GLU A 83 -3.53 -7.85 12.34
CA GLU A 83 -3.89 -6.87 13.37
C GLU A 83 -3.07 -5.58 13.27
N TYR A 84 -1.82 -5.68 12.82
CA TYR A 84 -0.98 -4.50 12.58
C TYR A 84 -1.68 -3.50 11.66
N PHE A 85 -2.31 -3.96 10.57
CA PHE A 85 -2.92 -3.05 9.62
C PHE A 85 -4.24 -2.48 10.14
N THR A 86 -5.08 -3.30 10.76
CA THR A 86 -6.37 -2.84 11.29
C THR A 86 -6.23 -1.89 12.48
N THR A 87 -5.12 -1.98 13.21
CA THR A 87 -4.86 -1.12 14.37
C THR A 87 -4.24 0.22 13.98
N ASN A 88 -3.38 0.25 12.96
CA ASN A 88 -2.56 1.43 12.64
C ASN A 88 -3.11 2.27 11.48
N PHE A 89 -4.04 1.75 10.69
CA PHE A 89 -4.54 2.43 9.50
C PHE A 89 -6.06 2.41 9.42
N SER A 90 -6.64 3.44 8.81
CA SER A 90 -8.04 3.41 8.41
C SER A 90 -8.22 2.50 7.20
N MET A 91 -9.43 1.95 7.03
CA MET A 91 -9.75 1.16 5.83
C MET A 91 -9.55 1.95 4.54
N ASP A 92 -9.82 3.27 4.54
CA ASP A 92 -9.59 4.13 3.38
C ASP A 92 -8.09 4.21 3.01
N ASP A 93 -7.19 4.30 3.99
CA ASP A 93 -5.74 4.34 3.74
C ASP A 93 -5.20 2.98 3.26
N ILE A 94 -5.76 1.89 3.80
CA ILE A 94 -5.49 0.52 3.35
C ILE A 94 -5.95 0.31 1.90
N ALA A 95 -7.08 0.88 1.53
CA ALA A 95 -7.72 0.67 0.23
C ALA A 95 -6.99 1.37 -0.93
N ILE A 96 -6.18 2.41 -0.68
CA ILE A 96 -5.42 3.10 -1.74
C ILE A 96 -4.45 2.12 -2.41
N GLN A 97 -4.42 2.08 -3.74
CA GLN A 97 -3.59 1.12 -4.48
C GLN A 97 -2.27 1.69 -4.97
N GLY A 98 -2.14 3.02 -4.98
CA GLY A 98 -0.90 3.69 -5.36
C GLY A 98 -1.07 5.19 -5.28
N CYS A 99 0.02 5.93 -5.52
CA CYS A 99 -0.03 7.38 -5.62
C CYS A 99 1.06 7.92 -6.53
N ILE A 100 0.71 8.96 -7.29
CA ILE A 100 1.69 9.83 -7.96
C ILE A 100 1.89 11.06 -7.08
N PHE A 101 3.11 11.21 -6.55
CA PHE A 101 3.52 12.37 -5.79
C PHE A 101 4.38 13.32 -6.64
N VAL A 102 3.96 14.59 -6.73
CA VAL A 102 4.80 15.67 -7.24
C VAL A 102 5.24 16.53 -6.07
N LEU A 103 6.55 16.59 -5.84
CA LEU A 103 7.17 17.20 -4.68
C LEU A 103 8.04 18.40 -5.08
N SER A 104 7.96 19.48 -4.31
CA SER A 104 8.92 20.58 -4.33
C SER A 104 9.60 20.72 -2.97
N LYS A 105 10.80 21.30 -2.96
CA LYS A 105 11.48 21.70 -1.73
C LYS A 105 11.09 23.13 -1.37
#